data_AF-A0A259MFP0-F1
#
_entry.id   AF-A0A259MFP0-F1
#
_cell.length_a   1.000
_cell.length_b   1.000
_cell.length_c   1.000
_cell.angle_alpha   90.00
_cell.angle_beta   90.00
_cell.angle_gamma   90.00
#
_symmetry.space_group_name_H-M   'P 1'
#
loop_
_entity.id
_entity.type
_entity.pdbx_description
1 polymer ?
#
loop_
_entity_poly.entity_id
_entity_poly.type
_entity_poly.pdbx_seq_one_letter_code
_entity_poly.pdbx_strand_id
1 'polypeptide(L)'
;MRQKGEDRSRTEAAMGLWRAADPARGTLGETYLAARGIHVAVPDSLRFHAALPHPSGGTWPAMLALVTDGRDGAPMAVHRTFLARDGGGKAPVRPARMMLGPCSGGAVRLADAGDVTMIGEGIETCLAAMQAGNLPAWAALSTSGLRGLDLPDDMRDVIVLADGDLAGEVSADAAALRWKRQGRRVRIARAPQGMDFNDLLLAGGMPDDGGMP
;
A
#
# COMPACT_ATOMS: atom_id res chain seq x y z
N MET A 1 -16.41 -2.92 24.93
CA MET A 1 -17.65 -2.83 24.13
C MET A 1 -17.76 -1.52 23.33
N ARG A 2 -17.39 -0.35 23.87
CA ARG A 2 -17.45 0.94 23.14
C ARG A 2 -16.53 1.02 21.92
N GLN A 3 -15.24 0.67 22.05
CA GLN A 3 -14.25 0.65 20.95
C GLN A 3 -14.71 -0.18 19.73
N LYS A 4 -15.24 -1.40 19.97
CA LYS A 4 -15.76 -2.27 18.90
C LYS A 4 -16.95 -1.66 18.15
N GLY A 5 -17.81 -0.90 18.85
CA GLY A 5 -18.95 -0.23 18.23
C GLY A 5 -18.52 0.95 17.35
N GLU A 6 -17.54 1.72 17.81
CA GLU A 6 -16.95 2.85 17.07
C GLU A 6 -16.18 2.37 15.83
N ASP A 7 -15.39 1.30 15.95
CA ASP A 7 -14.65 0.73 14.83
C ASP A 7 -15.59 0.22 13.73
N ARG A 8 -16.70 -0.43 14.10
CA ARG A 8 -17.72 -0.88 13.14
C ARG A 8 -18.34 0.29 12.38
N SER A 9 -18.73 1.36 13.09
CA SER A 9 -19.30 2.56 12.46
C SER A 9 -18.32 3.22 11.48
N ARG A 10 -17.03 3.28 11.84
CA ARG A 10 -15.98 3.82 10.97
C ARG A 10 -15.71 2.94 9.76
N THR A 11 -15.73 1.61 9.92
CA THR A 11 -15.64 0.66 8.80
C THR A 11 -16.84 0.80 7.87
N GLU A 12 -18.07 0.94 8.39
CA GLU A 12 -19.27 1.17 7.58
C GLU A 12 -19.14 2.46 6.74
N ALA A 13 -18.65 3.55 7.33
CA ALA A 13 -18.38 4.80 6.61
C ALA A 13 -17.30 4.61 5.52
N ALA A 14 -16.22 3.89 5.83
CA ALA A 14 -15.18 3.57 4.86
C ALA A 14 -15.72 2.76 3.68
N MET A 15 -16.54 1.74 3.96
CA MET A 15 -17.15 0.90 2.93
C MET A 15 -18.22 1.66 2.13
N GLY A 16 -18.92 2.61 2.74
CA GLY A 16 -19.79 3.54 2.04
C GLY A 16 -19.03 4.35 1.00
N LEU A 17 -17.90 4.94 1.39
CA LEU A 17 -17.01 5.67 0.48
C LEU A 17 -16.44 4.75 -0.62
N TRP A 18 -15.97 3.56 -0.26
CA TRP A 18 -15.43 2.58 -1.22
C TRP A 18 -16.44 2.21 -2.31
N ARG A 19 -17.68 1.92 -1.92
CA ARG A 19 -18.77 1.55 -2.85
C ARG A 19 -19.18 2.70 -3.77
N ALA A 20 -19.07 3.95 -3.30
CA ALA A 20 -19.42 5.13 -4.09
C ALA A 20 -18.32 5.55 -5.08
N ALA A 21 -17.16 4.91 -5.05
CA ALA A 21 -16.03 5.21 -5.93
C ALA A 21 -15.97 4.29 -7.15
N ASP A 22 -15.45 4.84 -8.24
CA ASP A 22 -15.26 4.15 -9.52
C ASP A 22 -13.94 3.36 -9.54
N PRO A 23 -13.78 2.35 -10.40
CA PRO A 23 -12.47 1.76 -10.67
C PRO A 23 -11.42 2.84 -11.02
N ALA A 24 -10.18 2.69 -10.54
CA ALA A 24 -9.14 3.70 -10.79
C ALA A 24 -8.61 3.70 -12.25
N ARG A 25 -8.85 2.63 -13.01
CA ARG A 25 -8.49 2.55 -14.44
C ARG A 25 -9.22 3.61 -15.27
N GLY A 26 -8.51 4.29 -16.16
CA GLY A 26 -9.03 5.37 -17.01
C GLY A 26 -9.27 6.68 -16.27
N THR A 27 -8.76 6.83 -15.04
CA THR A 27 -8.98 8.02 -14.20
C THR A 27 -7.65 8.71 -13.85
N LEU A 28 -7.72 9.83 -13.13
CA LEU A 28 -6.53 10.50 -12.58
C LEU A 28 -5.74 9.60 -11.61
N GLY A 29 -6.35 8.55 -11.04
CA GLY A 29 -5.64 7.54 -10.27
C GLY A 29 -4.61 6.78 -11.13
N GLU A 30 -5.00 6.35 -12.32
CA GLU A 30 -4.09 5.72 -13.28
C GLU A 30 -3.06 6.73 -13.83
N THR A 31 -3.48 7.97 -14.14
CA THR A 31 -2.55 9.05 -14.54
C THR A 31 -1.47 9.27 -13.48
N TYR A 32 -1.85 9.26 -12.19
CA TYR A 32 -0.92 9.41 -11.08
C TYR A 32 0.09 8.26 -10.98
N LEU A 33 -0.36 7.01 -11.13
CA LEU A 33 0.54 5.86 -11.16
C LEU A 33 1.50 5.94 -12.35
N ALA A 34 1.00 6.29 -13.53
CA ALA A 34 1.82 6.45 -14.73
C ALA A 34 2.84 7.59 -14.60
N ALA A 35 2.48 8.72 -13.96
CA ALA A 35 3.41 9.81 -13.65
C ALA A 35 4.54 9.38 -12.70
N ARG A 36 4.35 8.28 -11.96
CA ARG A 36 5.35 7.63 -11.11
C ARG A 36 6.06 6.48 -11.84
N GLY A 37 5.89 6.32 -13.16
CA GLY A 37 6.51 5.23 -13.95
C GLY A 37 5.87 3.85 -13.73
N ILE A 38 4.73 3.78 -13.04
CA ILE A 38 4.01 2.54 -12.75
C ILE A 38 2.96 2.32 -13.85
N HIS A 39 3.12 1.23 -14.59
CA HIS A 39 2.33 0.85 -15.77
C HIS A 39 1.72 -0.56 -15.66
N VAL A 40 1.83 -1.21 -14.50
CA VAL A 40 1.07 -2.45 -14.23
C VAL A 40 -0.43 -2.18 -14.35
N ALA A 41 -1.20 -3.23 -14.67
CA ALA A 41 -2.65 -3.13 -14.65
C ALA A 41 -3.13 -2.65 -13.28
N VAL A 42 -3.93 -1.58 -13.26
CA VAL A 42 -4.45 -0.99 -12.02
C VAL A 42 -5.25 -2.04 -11.23
N PRO A 43 -4.84 -2.40 -10.00
CA PRO A 43 -5.55 -3.39 -9.20
C PRO A 43 -6.98 -2.98 -8.84
N ASP A 44 -7.87 -3.95 -8.69
CA ASP A 44 -9.26 -3.72 -8.25
C ASP A 44 -9.36 -3.21 -6.81
N SER A 45 -8.30 -3.38 -6.02
CA SER A 45 -8.14 -2.77 -4.69
C SER A 45 -7.85 -1.28 -4.75
N LEU A 46 -7.69 -0.69 -5.95
CA LEU A 46 -7.60 0.74 -6.18
C LEU A 46 -8.83 1.29 -6.92
N ARG A 47 -9.45 2.29 -6.32
CA ARG A 47 -10.60 3.04 -6.85
C ARG A 47 -10.31 4.53 -6.90
N PHE A 48 -11.23 5.30 -7.48
CA PHE A 48 -11.09 6.72 -7.67
C PHE A 48 -12.36 7.48 -7.30
N HIS A 49 -12.18 8.65 -6.70
CA HIS A 49 -13.25 9.58 -6.39
C HIS A 49 -12.88 10.97 -6.91
N ALA A 50 -13.67 11.53 -7.82
CA ALA A 50 -13.32 12.76 -8.55
C ALA A 50 -13.31 14.03 -7.69
N ALA A 51 -14.13 14.08 -6.63
CA ALA A 51 -14.31 15.29 -5.82
C ALA A 51 -14.53 14.97 -4.33
N LEU A 52 -13.53 14.40 -3.67
CA LEU A 52 -13.63 14.02 -2.26
C LEU A 52 -13.38 15.24 -1.33
N PRO A 53 -14.24 15.50 -0.32
CA PRO A 53 -14.02 16.58 0.63
C PRO A 53 -12.71 16.42 1.42
N HIS A 54 -12.00 17.52 1.64
CA HIS A 54 -10.76 17.55 2.42
C HIS A 54 -10.89 18.49 3.63
N PRO A 55 -10.31 18.16 4.81
CA PRO A 55 -10.40 19.00 6.01
C PRO A 55 -9.82 20.42 5.88
N SER A 56 -8.89 20.63 4.94
CA SER A 56 -8.36 21.98 4.63
C SER A 56 -9.33 22.83 3.79
N GLY A 57 -10.53 22.32 3.48
CA GLY A 57 -11.52 22.97 2.63
C GLY A 57 -11.53 22.46 1.19
N GLY A 58 -12.70 22.57 0.56
CA GLY A 58 -12.95 22.17 -0.83
C GLY A 58 -12.93 20.65 -1.07
N THR A 59 -12.92 20.29 -2.35
CA THR A 59 -12.91 18.90 -2.82
C THR A 59 -11.75 18.65 -3.79
N TRP A 60 -11.19 17.45 -3.71
CA TRP A 60 -10.02 17.04 -4.49
C TRP A 60 -10.23 15.66 -5.12
N PRO A 61 -9.67 15.40 -6.31
CA PRO A 61 -9.54 14.05 -6.81
C PRO A 61 -8.77 13.18 -5.81
N ALA A 62 -9.19 11.93 -5.63
CA ALA A 62 -8.54 11.01 -4.70
C ALA A 62 -8.49 9.60 -5.26
N MET A 63 -7.31 8.98 -5.19
CA MET A 63 -7.17 7.54 -5.31
C MET A 63 -7.51 6.91 -3.95
N LEU A 64 -8.42 5.95 -3.98
CA LEU A 64 -8.84 5.16 -2.83
C LEU A 64 -8.18 3.80 -2.91
N ALA A 65 -7.68 3.30 -1.79
CA ALA A 65 -7.17 1.94 -1.69
C ALA A 65 -7.89 1.19 -0.58
N LEU A 66 -8.43 0.01 -0.91
CA LEU A 66 -9.14 -0.81 0.04
C LEU A 66 -8.16 -1.46 1.01
N VAL A 67 -8.36 -1.19 2.30
CA VAL A 67 -7.61 -1.83 3.38
C VAL A 67 -8.43 -3.02 3.87
N THR A 68 -7.81 -4.18 3.83
CA THR A 68 -8.36 -5.44 4.31
C THR A 68 -7.57 -5.95 5.49
N ASP A 69 -8.21 -6.72 6.37
CA ASP A 69 -7.51 -7.43 7.43
C ASP A 69 -6.42 -8.34 6.84
N GLY A 70 -5.25 -8.30 7.44
CA GLY A 70 -4.11 -9.06 6.95
C GLY A 70 -4.29 -10.58 7.10
N ARG A 71 -5.07 -11.06 8.08
CA ARG A 71 -5.30 -12.50 8.30
C ARG A 71 -6.40 -13.05 7.39
N ASP A 72 -7.59 -12.47 7.46
CA ASP A 72 -8.79 -13.04 6.83
C ASP A 72 -9.27 -12.29 5.58
N GLY A 73 -8.68 -11.13 5.28
CA GLY A 73 -9.02 -10.34 4.10
C GLY A 73 -10.33 -9.55 4.25
N ALA A 74 -10.93 -9.49 5.44
CA ALA A 74 -12.16 -8.73 5.66
C ALA A 74 -11.94 -7.23 5.39
N PRO A 75 -12.80 -6.57 4.59
CA PRO A 75 -12.71 -5.12 4.37
C PRO A 75 -12.87 -4.33 5.67
N MET A 76 -11.92 -3.44 5.97
CA MET A 76 -11.91 -2.69 7.24
C MET A 76 -11.86 -1.17 7.07
N ALA A 77 -11.13 -0.67 6.08
CA ALA A 77 -10.84 0.75 5.94
C ALA A 77 -10.53 1.16 4.50
N VAL A 78 -10.38 2.45 4.27
CA VAL A 78 -9.95 3.03 3.00
C VAL A 78 -8.80 4.01 3.26
N HIS A 79 -7.70 3.80 2.55
CA HIS A 79 -6.64 4.77 2.40
C HIS A 79 -6.98 5.73 1.25
N ARG A 80 -6.81 7.03 1.47
CA ARG A 80 -7.12 8.09 0.50
C ARG A 80 -5.84 8.83 0.17
N THR A 81 -5.39 8.77 -1.07
CA THR A 81 -4.34 9.64 -1.61
C THR A 81 -5.01 10.74 -2.41
N PHE A 82 -4.96 11.98 -1.92
CA PHE A 82 -5.47 13.13 -2.67
C PHE A 82 -4.49 13.50 -3.77
N LEU A 83 -5.00 13.72 -4.98
CA LEU A 83 -4.23 13.92 -6.20
C LEU A 83 -4.31 15.36 -6.68
N ALA A 84 -3.24 15.81 -7.31
CA ALA A 84 -3.26 17.04 -8.10
C ALA A 84 -4.32 16.90 -9.21
N ARG A 85 -4.88 18.03 -9.65
CA ARG A 85 -6.01 18.02 -10.61
C ARG A 85 -5.63 17.53 -12.00
N ASP A 86 -4.34 17.55 -12.32
CA ASP A 86 -3.75 17.00 -13.52
C ASP A 86 -3.27 15.54 -13.34
N GLY A 87 -3.35 14.98 -12.13
CA GLY A 87 -2.81 13.67 -11.80
C GLY A 87 -1.29 13.59 -11.75
N GLY A 88 -0.55 14.68 -11.94
CA GLY A 88 0.92 14.67 -12.01
C GLY A 88 1.61 14.40 -10.67
N GLY A 89 0.84 14.33 -9.58
CA GLY A 89 1.36 14.08 -8.24
C GLY A 89 0.27 14.14 -7.18
N LYS A 90 0.69 14.24 -5.93
CA LYS A 90 -0.21 14.42 -4.78
C LYS A 90 -0.77 15.84 -4.77
N ALA A 91 -1.99 16.00 -4.26
CA ALA A 91 -2.63 17.30 -4.11
C ALA A 91 -1.77 18.21 -3.20
N PRO A 92 -1.73 19.53 -3.47
CA PRO A 92 -1.03 20.51 -2.65
C PRO A 92 -1.84 20.85 -1.37
N VAL A 93 -2.27 19.82 -0.63
CA VAL A 93 -3.00 19.93 0.63
C VAL A 93 -2.31 19.14 1.73
N ARG A 94 -2.57 19.51 2.99
CA ARG A 94 -2.02 18.82 4.15
C ARG A 94 -3.15 18.34 5.08
N PRO A 95 -3.21 17.04 5.41
CA PRO A 95 -2.36 15.95 4.89
C PRO A 95 -2.77 15.48 3.47
N ALA A 96 -1.81 15.11 2.62
CA ALA A 96 -2.12 14.58 1.27
C ALA A 96 -2.61 13.11 1.27
N ARG A 97 -2.47 12.41 2.40
CA ARG A 97 -2.94 11.04 2.61
C ARG A 97 -3.78 10.97 3.88
N MET A 98 -4.89 10.24 3.82
CA MET A 98 -5.79 10.08 4.96
C MET A 98 -6.40 8.69 5.04
N MET A 99 -6.56 8.20 6.26
CA MET A 99 -7.21 6.92 6.55
C MET A 99 -8.65 7.12 6.99
N LEU A 100 -9.57 6.26 6.57
CA LEU A 100 -10.95 6.20 7.06
C LEU A 100 -11.24 4.76 7.48
N GLY A 101 -11.56 4.55 8.76
CA GLY A 101 -11.70 3.21 9.35
C GLY A 101 -10.53 2.79 10.25
N PRO A 102 -10.63 1.65 10.94
CA PRO A 102 -9.51 0.99 11.62
C PRO A 102 -8.55 0.38 10.58
N CYS A 103 -7.26 0.68 10.68
CA CYS A 103 -6.26 0.22 9.71
C CYS A 103 -5.14 -0.62 10.35
N SER A 104 -5.18 -0.79 11.67
CA SER A 104 -4.17 -1.59 12.38
C SER A 104 -4.35 -3.05 12.00
N GLY A 105 -3.25 -3.73 11.66
CA GLY A 105 -3.29 -5.12 11.20
C GLY A 105 -3.79 -5.30 9.76
N GLY A 106 -4.08 -4.23 9.04
CA GLY A 106 -4.58 -4.28 7.67
C GLY A 106 -3.55 -3.94 6.60
N ALA A 107 -3.82 -4.36 5.37
CA ALA A 107 -3.05 -4.05 4.19
C ALA A 107 -3.94 -3.84 2.95
N VAL A 108 -3.41 -3.11 1.98
CA VAL A 108 -3.95 -3.07 0.62
C VAL A 108 -3.35 -4.25 -0.15
N ARG A 109 -4.19 -5.20 -0.53
CA ARG A 109 -3.79 -6.35 -1.35
C ARG A 109 -3.80 -5.93 -2.82
N LEU A 110 -2.64 -5.62 -3.39
CA LEU A 110 -2.54 -5.15 -4.79
C LEU A 110 -2.62 -6.31 -5.79
N ALA A 111 -2.36 -7.52 -5.32
CA ALA A 111 -2.65 -8.78 -6.00
C ALA A 111 -2.99 -9.85 -4.95
N ASP A 112 -3.61 -10.93 -5.40
CA ASP A 112 -3.79 -12.12 -4.59
C ASP A 112 -2.43 -12.68 -4.15
N ALA A 113 -2.39 -13.24 -2.94
CA ALA A 113 -1.15 -13.87 -2.45
C ALA A 113 -0.77 -15.05 -3.34
N GLY A 114 0.52 -15.14 -3.66
CA GLY A 114 1.12 -16.30 -4.32
C GLY A 114 2.03 -17.06 -3.38
N ASP A 115 2.77 -18.04 -3.92
CA ASP A 115 3.76 -18.83 -3.16
C ASP A 115 4.75 -17.91 -2.42
N VAL A 116 5.20 -16.85 -3.09
CA VAL A 116 5.99 -15.75 -2.52
C VAL A 116 5.21 -14.46 -2.65
N THR A 117 5.02 -13.74 -1.55
CA THR A 117 4.33 -12.43 -1.54
C THR A 117 5.26 -11.34 -1.02
N MET A 118 5.32 -10.21 -1.73
CA MET A 118 6.06 -9.03 -1.30
C MET A 118 5.21 -8.17 -0.37
N ILE A 119 5.82 -7.55 0.65
CA ILE A 119 5.11 -6.67 1.56
C ILE A 119 5.95 -5.43 1.82
N GLY A 120 5.39 -4.26 1.52
CA GLY A 120 6.03 -2.96 1.72
C GLY A 120 5.13 -1.95 2.41
N GLU A 121 5.64 -0.75 2.65
CA GLU A 121 4.86 0.32 3.29
C GLU A 121 3.98 1.06 2.29
N GLY A 122 4.55 1.50 1.17
CA GLY A 122 3.88 2.31 0.16
C GLY A 122 3.10 1.49 -0.86
N ILE A 123 1.96 2.02 -1.33
CA ILE A 123 1.23 1.47 -2.48
C ILE A 123 2.13 1.57 -3.73
N GLU A 124 2.74 2.74 -3.93
CA GLU A 124 3.62 3.01 -5.06
C GLU A 124 4.87 2.13 -5.05
N THR A 125 5.52 1.98 -3.87
CA THR A 125 6.65 1.06 -3.66
C THR A 125 6.30 -0.37 -4.05
N CYS A 126 5.16 -0.87 -3.57
CA CYS A 126 4.73 -2.24 -3.84
C CYS A 126 4.39 -2.45 -5.32
N LEU A 127 3.68 -1.52 -5.95
CA LEU A 127 3.38 -1.58 -7.38
C LEU A 127 4.65 -1.52 -8.25
N ALA A 128 5.62 -0.69 -7.88
CA ALA A 128 6.90 -0.62 -8.57
C ALA A 128 7.67 -1.96 -8.47
N ALA A 129 7.68 -2.58 -7.29
CA ALA A 129 8.27 -3.90 -7.10
C ALA A 129 7.52 -4.99 -7.87
N MET A 130 6.18 -4.95 -7.94
CA MET A 130 5.39 -5.86 -8.77
C MET A 130 5.76 -5.74 -10.25
N GLN A 131 5.92 -4.51 -10.75
CA GLN A 131 6.29 -4.25 -12.14
C GLN A 131 7.63 -4.87 -12.52
N ALA A 132 8.60 -4.79 -11.62
CA ALA A 132 9.96 -5.24 -11.89
C ALA A 132 10.16 -6.74 -11.59
N GLY A 133 9.55 -7.25 -10.52
CA GLY A 133 9.78 -8.63 -10.06
C GLY A 133 8.70 -9.63 -10.46
N ASN A 134 7.57 -9.19 -11.02
CA ASN A 134 6.42 -10.03 -11.37
C ASN A 134 5.95 -10.95 -10.22
N LEU A 135 6.04 -10.46 -8.98
CA LEU A 135 5.56 -11.11 -7.77
C LEU A 135 4.38 -10.31 -7.19
N PRO A 136 3.39 -10.94 -6.55
CA PRO A 136 2.29 -10.23 -5.92
C PRO A 136 2.79 -9.41 -4.72
N ALA A 137 2.17 -8.24 -4.47
CA ALA A 137 2.58 -7.37 -3.37
C ALA A 137 1.41 -6.79 -2.58
N TRP A 138 1.61 -6.61 -1.28
CA TRP A 138 0.67 -5.96 -0.37
C TRP A 138 1.31 -4.72 0.28
N ALA A 139 0.55 -3.64 0.41
CA ALA A 139 1.00 -2.40 1.05
C ALA A 139 0.41 -2.25 2.46
N ALA A 140 1.28 -2.15 3.46
CA ALA A 140 0.92 -1.99 4.87
C ALA A 140 0.69 -0.53 5.31
N LEU A 141 0.86 0.42 4.38
CA LEU A 141 0.49 1.84 4.46
C LEU A 141 1.33 2.71 5.41
N SER A 142 2.18 2.11 6.25
CA SER A 142 3.10 2.82 7.15
C SER A 142 4.09 1.86 7.81
N THR A 143 5.16 2.41 8.39
CA THR A 143 6.12 1.65 9.23
C THR A 143 5.42 0.90 10.36
N SER A 144 4.51 1.55 11.09
CA SER A 144 3.76 0.92 12.18
C SER A 144 2.78 -0.14 11.65
N GLY A 145 2.16 0.11 10.50
CA GLY A 145 1.33 -0.86 9.78
C GLY A 145 2.11 -2.11 9.41
N LEU A 146 3.31 -1.97 8.83
CA LEU A 146 4.16 -3.10 8.43
C LEU A 146 4.54 -3.98 9.63
N ARG A 147 4.95 -3.34 10.74
CA ARG A 147 5.30 -4.05 11.98
C ARG A 147 4.10 -4.77 12.60
N GLY A 148 2.91 -4.19 12.49
CA GLY A 148 1.67 -4.71 13.06
C GLY A 148 0.85 -5.62 12.15
N LEU A 149 1.22 -5.77 10.88
CA LEU A 149 0.44 -6.51 9.88
C LEU A 149 0.47 -8.00 10.14
N ASP A 150 -0.65 -8.57 10.53
CA ASP A 150 -0.76 -10.03 10.58
C ASP A 150 -0.93 -10.60 9.17
N LEU A 151 -0.37 -11.78 8.93
CA LEU A 151 -0.44 -12.44 7.63
C LEU A 151 -1.34 -13.67 7.73
N PRO A 152 -1.93 -14.12 6.61
CA PRO A 152 -2.64 -15.39 6.57
C PRO A 152 -1.74 -16.54 7.06
N ASP A 153 -2.36 -17.58 7.60
CA ASP A 153 -1.63 -18.73 8.16
C ASP A 153 -0.95 -19.57 7.08
N ASP A 154 -1.47 -19.54 5.85
CA ASP A 154 -0.95 -20.24 4.68
C ASP A 154 0.16 -19.46 3.94
N MET A 155 0.34 -18.16 4.22
CA MET A 155 1.44 -17.38 3.65
C MET A 155 2.78 -17.75 4.29
N ARG A 156 3.63 -18.48 3.56
CA ARG A 156 4.92 -19.02 4.05
C ARG A 156 6.15 -18.23 3.63
N ASP A 157 6.20 -17.75 2.38
CA ASP A 157 7.35 -16.99 1.86
C ASP A 157 6.99 -15.52 1.69
N VAL A 158 7.78 -14.67 2.35
CA VAL A 158 7.59 -13.23 2.36
C VAL A 158 8.88 -12.53 1.95
N ILE A 159 8.76 -11.56 1.06
CA ILE A 159 9.83 -10.59 0.80
C ILE A 159 9.37 -9.26 1.38
N VAL A 160 10.11 -8.72 2.34
CA VAL A 160 9.83 -7.38 2.88
C VAL A 160 10.52 -6.34 2.00
N LEU A 161 9.78 -5.35 1.51
CA LEU A 161 10.33 -4.23 0.76
C LEU A 161 10.70 -3.14 1.77
N ALA A 162 11.99 -2.83 1.87
CA ALA A 162 12.51 -1.77 2.72
C ALA A 162 12.89 -0.55 1.86
N ASP A 163 12.19 0.55 2.05
CA ASP A 163 12.60 1.85 1.49
C ASP A 163 13.92 2.27 2.14
N GLY A 164 14.80 2.94 1.39
CA GLY A 164 16.19 3.22 1.75
C GLY A 164 16.38 4.30 2.82
N ASP A 165 15.40 4.52 3.68
CA ASP A 165 15.47 5.40 4.84
C ASP A 165 15.52 4.60 6.15
N LEU A 166 16.00 5.24 7.23
CA LEU A 166 16.19 4.58 8.52
C LEU A 166 14.87 4.02 9.08
N ALA A 167 13.74 4.68 8.85
CA ALA A 167 12.48 4.25 9.40
C ALA A 167 11.95 3.00 8.69
N GLY A 168 12.06 2.96 7.36
CA GLY A 168 11.74 1.82 6.51
C GLY A 168 12.62 0.61 6.83
N GLU A 169 13.92 0.80 6.93
CA GLU A 169 14.89 -0.25 7.28
C GLU A 169 14.58 -0.90 8.64
N VAL A 170 14.42 -0.09 9.69
CA VAL A 170 14.08 -0.58 11.04
C VAL A 170 12.71 -1.27 11.06
N SER A 171 11.78 -0.78 10.25
CA SER A 171 10.44 -1.37 10.12
C SER A 171 10.47 -2.74 9.45
N ALA A 172 11.19 -2.86 8.35
CA ALA A 172 11.37 -4.11 7.63
C ALA A 172 12.06 -5.17 8.50
N ASP A 173 13.11 -4.80 9.24
CA ASP A 173 13.80 -5.71 10.16
C ASP A 173 12.89 -6.22 11.27
N ALA A 174 12.12 -5.32 11.89
CA ALA A 174 11.19 -5.68 12.95
C ALA A 174 10.08 -6.62 12.45
N ALA A 175 9.51 -6.34 11.28
CA ALA A 175 8.50 -7.19 10.64
C ALA A 175 9.09 -8.56 10.26
N ALA A 176 10.26 -8.58 9.64
CA ALA A 176 10.93 -9.80 9.23
C ALA A 176 11.28 -10.69 10.43
N LEU A 177 11.81 -10.12 11.51
CA LEU A 177 12.09 -10.86 12.74
C LEU A 177 10.81 -11.47 13.33
N ARG A 178 9.71 -10.70 13.38
CA ARG A 178 8.43 -11.19 13.90
C ARG A 178 7.89 -12.34 13.06
N TRP A 179 7.89 -12.22 11.73
CA TRP A 179 7.37 -13.27 10.85
C TRP A 179 8.27 -14.51 10.81
N LYS A 180 9.60 -14.36 10.91
CA LYS A 180 10.53 -15.49 11.10
C LYS A 180 10.22 -16.27 12.39
N ARG A 181 9.96 -15.58 13.50
CA ARG A 181 9.54 -16.21 14.77
C ARG A 181 8.20 -16.94 14.67
N GLN A 182 7.36 -16.57 13.70
CA GLN A 182 6.11 -17.26 13.38
C GLN A 182 6.31 -18.42 12.38
N GLY A 183 7.56 -18.78 12.07
CA GLY A 183 7.90 -19.92 11.20
C GLY A 183 7.85 -19.64 9.70
N ARG A 184 7.82 -18.36 9.29
CA ARG A 184 7.84 -17.98 7.87
C ARG A 184 9.26 -17.85 7.33
N ARG A 185 9.43 -18.11 6.03
CA ARG A 185 10.66 -17.81 5.29
C ARG A 185 10.60 -16.34 4.86
N VAL A 186 11.51 -15.52 5.40
CA VAL A 186 11.46 -14.08 5.16
C VAL A 186 12.81 -13.57 4.63
N ARG A 187 12.76 -12.89 3.49
CA ARG A 187 13.85 -12.12 2.90
C ARG A 187 13.51 -10.64 2.94
N ILE A 188 14.52 -9.77 2.83
CA ILE A 188 14.33 -8.33 2.75
C ILE A 188 14.98 -7.85 1.46
N ALA A 189 14.22 -7.20 0.60
CA ALA A 189 14.74 -6.45 -0.53
C ALA A 189 14.88 -4.99 -0.10
N ARG A 190 16.09 -4.44 -0.19
CA ARG A 190 16.41 -3.08 0.28
C ARG A 190 16.67 -2.17 -0.90
N ALA A 191 16.02 -1.01 -0.90
CA ALA A 191 16.40 0.06 -1.82
C ALA A 191 17.73 0.70 -1.38
N PRO A 192 18.53 1.27 -2.32
CA PRO A 192 19.69 2.06 -1.98
C PRO A 192 19.35 3.23 -1.05
N GLN A 193 20.35 3.68 -0.29
CA GLN A 193 20.17 4.74 0.70
C GLN A 193 19.57 6.01 0.06
N GLY A 194 18.47 6.49 0.64
CA GLY A 194 17.75 7.68 0.21
C GLY A 194 16.81 7.49 -0.99
N MET A 195 16.64 6.26 -1.48
CA MET A 195 15.71 5.91 -2.57
C MET A 195 14.58 5.03 -2.06
N ASP A 196 13.42 5.11 -2.70
CA ASP A 196 12.39 4.08 -2.62
C ASP A 196 12.38 3.20 -3.90
N PHE A 197 11.60 2.13 -3.92
CA PHE A 197 11.49 1.26 -5.11
C PHE A 197 10.89 1.97 -6.33
N ASN A 198 10.11 3.03 -6.11
CA ASN A 198 9.57 3.82 -7.20
C ASN A 198 10.63 4.73 -7.83
N ASP A 199 11.55 5.28 -7.04
CA ASP A 199 12.73 5.99 -7.53
C ASP A 199 13.63 5.08 -8.36
N LEU A 200 13.84 3.83 -7.93
CA LEU A 200 14.60 2.82 -8.70
C LEU A 200 13.98 2.53 -10.06
N LEU A 201 12.65 2.42 -10.10
CA LEU A 201 11.91 2.21 -11.33
C LEU A 201 12.08 3.38 -12.29
N LEU A 202 12.00 4.62 -11.79
CA LEU A 202 12.20 5.84 -12.57
C LEU A 202 13.65 6.00 -13.04
N ALA A 203 14.62 5.49 -12.29
CA ALA A 203 16.04 5.50 -12.64
C ALA A 203 16.44 4.41 -13.66
N GLY A 204 15.53 3.49 -14.02
CA GLY A 204 15.80 2.41 -14.97
C GLY A 204 16.71 1.30 -14.43
N GLY A 205 16.89 1.23 -13.11
CA GLY A 205 17.78 0.27 -12.46
C GLY A 205 17.12 -0.34 -11.23
N MET A 206 16.35 -1.41 -11.43
CA MET A 206 16.15 -2.39 -10.36
C MET A 206 17.39 -3.29 -10.35
N PRO A 207 17.98 -3.62 -9.19
CA PRO A 207 19.11 -4.51 -9.14
C PRO A 207 18.72 -5.85 -9.79
N ASP A 208 19.53 -6.28 -10.76
CA ASP A 208 19.40 -7.58 -11.41
C ASP A 208 19.18 -8.66 -10.36
N ASP A 209 18.26 -9.56 -10.68
CA ASP A 209 17.88 -10.83 -10.06
C ASP A 209 19.04 -11.84 -9.87
N GLY A 210 20.30 -11.39 -9.98
CA GLY A 210 21.51 -12.20 -9.96
C GLY A 210 22.21 -12.36 -8.60
N GLY A 211 21.59 -12.01 -7.47
CA GLY A 211 22.31 -12.13 -6.19
C GLY A 211 21.50 -11.84 -4.94
N MET A 212 20.51 -12.67 -4.65
CA MET A 212 19.95 -12.77 -3.29
C MET A 212 20.75 -13.84 -2.52
N PRO A 213 21.62 -13.49 -1.56
CA PRO A 213 22.12 -14.47 -0.59
C PRO A 213 21.00 -14.99 0.33
#